data_AF-A0A7V6NIV6-F1
#
_entry.id   AF-A0A7V6NIV6-F1
#
_cell.length_a   1.000
_cell.length_b   1.000
_cell.length_c   1.000
_cell.angle_alpha   90.00
_cell.angle_beta   90.00
_cell.angle_gamma   90.00
#
_symmetry.space_group_name_H-M   'P 1'
#
loop_
_entity.id
_entity.type
_entity.pdbx_description
1 polymer ?
#
loop_
_entity_poly.entity_id
_entity_poly.type
_entity_poly.pdbx_seq_one_letter_code
_entity_poly.pdbx_strand_id
1 'polypeptide(L)'
;RLARQDFITILRLVESYVFRRSICGIPTNSLNKTFSTLMKEIDKEKHLESFEIALLRKRSYRRFPRDDEFIREFMAKDVYNYQSRNYLLGKLENFGRKEKMMVGNYTIEHIMPQNNNLSLEWRKELGDNWKDVQANYLHTIGNLTLTGYNSELSDRPFNEKRDMKGGFADSPLHLNKSLANLDTWNEEEIKKRAEELSKAAVEVWPIPEYKDIEDYKITAKEMLINVFPAEKDLIAAKEIIQEIARIVDLDQAQHILSVTYRDGNMISVNLGNWLILRFKRVGDSYEISLCLDWSYSERFENYYFSKIEDFSDRWSSGRWVRLVTFPWNHTTELAAHIKDSWESAILTAYQVFKSWTASSYKKYSQEELAAHLFQEDYKNKHINSMSEETLSLFNLLRRRILNLDASVHEEYKKVYIAYKTDTNFVDIIPLKKELILTLNMPFDKVYDPHNLCKDISSAGHWGNGDVEFRLSAPTQLDMAMYLINQSFESHRDDDAEI
;
A
#
# COMPACT_ATOMS: atom_id res chain seq x y z
N ARG A 1 -35.45 -7.74 -7.35
CA ARG A 1 -36.10 -7.32 -6.08
C ARG A 1 -35.17 -7.75 -4.95
N LEU A 2 -34.73 -6.82 -4.09
CA LEU A 2 -33.75 -7.12 -3.03
C LEU A 2 -34.37 -7.98 -1.92
N ALA A 3 -33.69 -9.03 -1.48
CA ALA A 3 -34.16 -9.86 -0.37
C ALA A 3 -34.16 -9.05 0.93
N ARG A 4 -35.10 -9.33 1.83
CA ARG A 4 -35.19 -8.64 3.13
C ARG A 4 -33.90 -8.76 3.94
N GLN A 5 -33.26 -9.93 3.89
CA GLN A 5 -32.02 -10.19 4.62
C GLN A 5 -30.88 -9.33 4.08
N ASP A 6 -30.69 -9.29 2.76
CA ASP A 6 -29.67 -8.47 2.09
C ASP A 6 -29.86 -6.98 2.41
N PHE A 7 -31.10 -6.50 2.40
CA PHE A 7 -31.41 -5.13 2.77
C PHE A 7 -31.00 -4.80 4.21
N ILE A 8 -31.28 -5.71 5.15
CA ILE A 8 -30.87 -5.55 6.56
C ILE A 8 -29.34 -5.56 6.67
N THR A 9 -28.66 -6.46 5.95
CA THR A 9 -27.18 -6.53 5.94
C THR A 9 -26.58 -5.24 5.39
N ILE A 10 -27.07 -4.73 4.26
CA ILE A 10 -26.62 -3.46 3.67
C ILE A 10 -26.78 -2.31 4.68
N LEU A 11 -27.93 -2.21 5.35
CA LEU A 11 -28.14 -1.17 6.36
C LEU A 11 -27.15 -1.27 7.54
N ARG A 12 -26.88 -2.49 8.01
CA ARG A 12 -25.87 -2.73 9.06
C ARG A 12 -24.47 -2.34 8.61
N LEU A 13 -24.11 -2.62 7.37
CA LEU A 13 -22.81 -2.26 6.81
C LEU A 13 -22.67 -0.74 6.60
N VAL A 14 -23.74 -0.05 6.19
CA VAL A 14 -23.77 1.43 6.16
C VAL A 14 -23.54 2.00 7.57
N GLU A 15 -24.28 1.49 8.55
CA GLU A 15 -24.16 1.88 9.95
C GLU A 15 -22.73 1.66 10.47
N SER A 16 -22.19 0.45 10.27
CA SER A 16 -20.82 0.09 10.64
C SER A 16 -19.79 0.99 9.96
N TYR A 17 -19.89 1.18 8.65
CA TYR A 17 -18.96 2.00 7.88
C TYR A 17 -18.90 3.45 8.39
N VAL A 18 -20.06 4.07 8.66
CA VAL A 18 -20.11 5.44 9.19
C VAL A 18 -19.59 5.49 10.62
N PHE A 19 -19.99 4.54 11.47
CA PHE A 19 -19.62 4.53 12.87
C PHE A 19 -18.13 4.28 13.08
N ARG A 20 -17.57 3.25 12.42
CA ARG A 20 -16.13 2.96 12.47
C ARG A 20 -15.29 4.15 12.05
N ARG A 21 -15.66 4.81 10.94
CA ARG A 21 -14.99 6.04 10.48
C ARG A 21 -15.01 7.13 11.53
N SER A 22 -16.14 7.30 12.23
CA SER A 22 -16.27 8.30 13.28
C SER A 22 -15.40 7.98 14.50
N ILE A 23 -15.29 6.71 14.88
CA ILE A 23 -14.38 6.26 15.94
C ILE A 23 -12.91 6.50 15.54
N CYS A 24 -12.51 6.14 14.33
CA CYS A 24 -11.16 6.34 13.80
C CYS A 24 -10.83 7.80 13.38
N GLY A 25 -11.69 8.77 13.73
CA GLY A 25 -11.43 10.20 13.47
C GLY A 25 -11.40 10.59 11.99
N ILE A 26 -12.00 9.78 11.11
CA ILE A 26 -12.02 10.06 9.66
C ILE A 26 -13.10 11.13 9.38
N PRO A 27 -12.74 12.28 8.75
CA PRO A 27 -13.68 13.36 8.49
C PRO A 27 -14.90 12.94 7.67
N THR A 28 -16.04 13.58 7.92
CA THR A 28 -17.34 13.29 7.28
C THR A 28 -17.52 13.96 5.92
N ASN A 29 -16.64 14.89 5.55
CA ASN A 29 -16.74 15.74 4.35
C ASN A 29 -16.85 14.93 3.04
N SER A 30 -16.41 13.67 3.05
CA SER A 30 -16.46 12.77 1.90
C SER A 30 -17.72 11.94 1.78
N LEU A 31 -18.56 11.86 2.83
CA LEU A 31 -19.69 10.93 2.89
C LEU A 31 -20.71 11.21 1.80
N ASN A 32 -21.08 12.47 1.57
CA ASN A 32 -22.04 12.85 0.53
C ASN A 32 -21.63 12.36 -0.85
N LYS A 33 -20.36 12.59 -1.24
CA LYS A 33 -19.82 12.13 -2.53
C LYS A 33 -19.66 10.60 -2.55
N THR A 34 -19.29 9.99 -1.43
CA THR A 34 -19.11 8.54 -1.35
C THR A 34 -20.42 7.80 -1.60
N PHE A 35 -21.50 8.19 -0.92
CA PHE A 35 -22.80 7.54 -1.06
C PHE A 35 -23.48 7.88 -2.39
N SER A 36 -23.30 9.09 -2.92
CA SER A 36 -23.88 9.45 -4.22
C SER A 36 -23.24 8.69 -5.39
N THR A 37 -21.93 8.40 -5.33
CA THR A 37 -21.27 7.56 -6.35
C THR A 37 -21.47 6.07 -6.11
N LEU A 38 -21.70 5.65 -4.86
CA LEU A 38 -21.87 4.24 -4.51
C LEU A 38 -22.97 3.56 -5.33
N MET A 39 -24.07 4.25 -5.61
CA MET A 39 -25.16 3.73 -6.44
C MET A 39 -24.73 3.29 -7.84
N LYS A 40 -23.66 3.88 -8.41
CA LYS A 40 -23.12 3.51 -9.73
C LYS A 40 -22.23 2.27 -9.68
N GLU A 41 -21.78 1.88 -8.49
CA GLU A 41 -20.90 0.74 -8.26
C GLU A 41 -21.68 -0.54 -7.93
N ILE A 42 -23.00 -0.43 -7.74
CA ILE A 42 -23.88 -1.55 -7.38
C ILE A 42 -24.36 -2.28 -8.63
N ASP A 43 -24.12 -3.59 -8.66
CA ASP A 43 -24.69 -4.51 -9.63
C ASP A 43 -26.12 -4.87 -9.21
N LYS A 44 -27.07 -4.71 -10.13
CA LYS A 44 -28.51 -4.97 -9.89
C LYS A 44 -28.83 -6.46 -9.79
N GLU A 45 -27.99 -7.33 -10.32
CA GLU A 45 -28.15 -8.78 -10.16
C GLU A 45 -27.50 -9.25 -8.85
N LYS A 46 -26.50 -8.52 -8.36
CA LYS A 46 -25.66 -8.87 -7.19
C LYS A 46 -25.56 -7.73 -6.17
N HIS A 47 -26.69 -7.28 -5.65
CA HIS A 47 -26.77 -6.07 -4.82
C HIS A 47 -25.89 -6.11 -3.57
N LEU A 48 -25.96 -7.17 -2.77
CA LEU A 48 -25.22 -7.27 -1.51
C LEU A 48 -23.71 -7.39 -1.77
N GLU A 49 -23.32 -8.32 -2.62
CA GLU A 49 -21.92 -8.62 -2.93
C GLU A 49 -21.22 -7.40 -3.55
N SER A 50 -21.84 -6.76 -4.55
CA SER A 50 -21.28 -5.55 -5.16
C SER A 50 -21.21 -4.37 -4.18
N PHE A 51 -22.16 -4.26 -3.24
CA PHE A 51 -22.13 -3.25 -2.18
C PHE A 51 -20.98 -3.48 -1.19
N GLU A 52 -20.81 -4.72 -0.72
CA GLU A 52 -19.70 -5.13 0.16
C GLU A 52 -18.35 -4.83 -0.49
N ILE A 53 -18.18 -5.26 -1.75
CA ILE A 53 -16.98 -4.98 -2.55
C ILE A 53 -16.76 -3.48 -2.71
N ALA A 54 -17.80 -2.72 -3.03
CA ALA A 54 -17.69 -1.27 -3.23
C ALA A 54 -17.23 -0.54 -1.95
N LEU A 55 -17.68 -0.98 -0.78
CA LEU A 55 -17.21 -0.45 0.51
C LEU A 55 -15.77 -0.87 0.81
N LEU A 56 -15.42 -2.15 0.62
CA LEU A 56 -14.06 -2.67 0.82
C LEU A 56 -13.03 -2.04 -0.13
N ARG A 57 -13.46 -1.59 -1.31
CA ARG A 57 -12.63 -0.86 -2.29
C ARG A 57 -12.34 0.58 -1.93
N LYS A 58 -13.08 1.18 -0.98
CA LYS A 58 -12.82 2.58 -0.61
C LYS A 58 -11.43 2.71 0.03
N ARG A 59 -10.72 3.79 -0.30
CA ARG A 59 -9.33 4.07 0.13
C ARG A 59 -9.20 5.41 0.83
N SER A 60 -8.04 5.64 1.44
CA SER A 60 -7.68 6.93 2.05
C SER A 60 -8.75 7.42 3.05
N TYR A 61 -9.14 8.68 2.97
CA TYR A 61 -10.21 9.32 3.76
C TYR A 61 -11.64 8.82 3.46
N ARG A 62 -11.80 7.85 2.54
CA ARG A 62 -13.06 7.15 2.28
C ARG A 62 -13.02 5.69 2.74
N ARG A 63 -11.91 5.19 3.27
CA ARG A 63 -11.75 3.77 3.62
C ARG A 63 -12.78 3.29 4.64
N PHE A 64 -13.04 1.98 4.63
CA PHE A 64 -13.67 1.26 5.74
C PHE A 64 -12.56 0.88 6.73
N PRO A 65 -12.54 1.39 7.97
CA PRO A 65 -11.53 1.01 8.96
C PRO A 65 -11.54 -0.48 9.26
N ARG A 66 -10.35 -1.10 9.20
CA ARG A 66 -10.13 -2.51 9.55
C ARG A 66 -10.25 -2.72 11.06
N ASP A 67 -10.38 -3.97 11.50
CA ASP A 67 -10.58 -4.30 12.90
C ASP A 67 -9.43 -3.83 13.80
N ASP A 68 -8.19 -3.97 13.34
CA ASP A 68 -7.00 -3.53 14.08
C ASP A 68 -6.96 -2.02 14.31
N GLU A 69 -7.26 -1.24 13.26
CA GLU A 69 -7.41 0.22 13.34
C GLU A 69 -8.59 0.58 14.26
N PHE A 70 -9.74 -0.05 14.05
CA PHE A 70 -10.96 0.25 14.80
C PHE A 70 -10.80 -0.04 16.29
N ILE A 71 -10.27 -1.21 16.67
CA ILE A 71 -10.02 -1.61 18.06
C ILE A 71 -9.11 -0.62 18.76
N ARG A 72 -7.97 -0.28 18.13
CA ARG A 72 -6.98 0.63 18.73
C ARG A 72 -7.60 2.00 18.98
N GLU A 73 -8.27 2.59 17.99
CA GLU A 73 -8.88 3.90 18.12
C GLU A 73 -10.07 3.86 19.09
N PHE A 74 -10.86 2.78 19.10
CA PHE A 74 -12.01 2.61 19.99
C PHE A 74 -11.59 2.60 21.47
N MET A 75 -10.49 1.91 21.79
CA MET A 75 -9.97 1.85 23.16
C MET A 75 -9.40 3.19 23.64
N ALA A 76 -8.75 3.95 22.75
CA ALA A 76 -8.09 5.21 23.10
C ALA A 76 -9.04 6.43 23.07
N LYS A 77 -10.21 6.31 22.45
CA LYS A 77 -11.10 7.45 22.23
C LYS A 77 -11.67 7.99 23.55
N ASP A 78 -11.71 9.32 23.65
CA ASP A 78 -12.56 10.01 24.62
C ASP A 78 -14.03 9.80 24.25
N VAL A 79 -14.60 8.70 24.75
CA VAL A 79 -15.98 8.31 24.51
C VAL A 79 -16.94 9.21 25.28
N TYR A 80 -16.57 9.72 26.44
CA TYR A 80 -17.46 10.56 27.24
C TYR A 80 -17.79 11.88 26.54
N ASN A 81 -16.82 12.51 25.89
CA ASN A 81 -17.05 13.75 25.14
C ASN A 81 -17.42 13.50 23.68
N TYR A 82 -17.49 12.24 23.24
CA TYR A 82 -17.89 11.87 21.90
C TYR A 82 -19.40 12.08 21.67
N GLN A 83 -19.74 12.69 20.53
CA GLN A 83 -21.12 13.05 20.20
C GLN A 83 -22.08 11.85 20.15
N SER A 84 -21.60 10.69 19.71
CA SER A 84 -22.41 9.47 19.56
C SER A 84 -22.25 8.47 20.71
N ARG A 85 -21.80 8.92 21.89
CA ARG A 85 -21.59 8.06 23.07
C ARG A 85 -22.82 7.26 23.52
N ASN A 86 -24.00 7.89 23.51
CA ASN A 86 -25.25 7.23 23.92
C ASN A 86 -25.64 6.14 22.92
N TYR A 87 -25.42 6.41 21.63
CA TYR A 87 -25.61 5.42 20.58
C TYR A 87 -24.61 4.26 20.75
N LEU A 88 -23.34 4.55 21.01
CA LEU A 88 -22.28 3.54 21.24
C LEU A 88 -22.66 2.61 22.40
N LEU A 89 -22.88 3.17 23.59
CA LEU A 89 -23.20 2.39 24.80
C LEU A 89 -24.53 1.66 24.64
N GLY A 90 -25.54 2.33 24.07
CA GLY A 90 -26.84 1.72 23.83
C GLY A 90 -26.81 0.55 22.86
N LYS A 91 -25.97 0.62 21.82
CA LYS A 91 -25.78 -0.47 20.85
C LYS A 91 -25.03 -1.65 21.45
N LEU A 92 -23.96 -1.39 22.20
CA LEU A 92 -23.24 -2.46 22.93
C LEU A 92 -24.18 -3.18 23.91
N GLU A 93 -24.93 -2.42 24.72
CA GLU A 93 -25.88 -2.99 25.68
C GLU A 93 -26.93 -3.88 25.01
N ASN A 94 -27.45 -3.45 23.85
CA ASN A 94 -28.53 -4.14 23.17
C ASN A 94 -28.08 -5.18 22.14
N PHE A 95 -26.79 -5.37 21.91
CA PHE A 95 -26.30 -6.34 20.95
C PHE A 95 -26.60 -7.76 21.42
N GLY A 96 -27.01 -8.62 20.49
CA GLY A 96 -27.43 -10.00 20.79
C GLY A 96 -28.73 -10.17 21.61
N ARG A 97 -29.25 -9.11 22.25
CA ARG A 97 -30.47 -9.19 23.07
C ARG A 97 -31.73 -9.32 22.22
N LYS A 98 -32.56 -10.33 22.54
CA LYS A 98 -33.95 -10.44 22.06
C LYS A 98 -34.85 -9.43 22.78
N GLU A 99 -34.67 -9.30 24.09
CA GLU A 99 -35.35 -8.31 24.94
C GLU A 99 -34.51 -7.04 25.01
N LYS A 100 -34.94 -6.00 24.30
CA LYS A 100 -34.21 -4.73 24.22
C LYS A 100 -34.36 -3.92 25.50
N MET A 101 -33.25 -3.42 26.00
CA MET A 101 -33.19 -2.47 27.11
C MET A 101 -33.32 -1.05 26.59
N MET A 102 -34.28 -0.30 27.13
CA MET A 102 -34.42 1.13 26.84
C MET A 102 -33.36 1.92 27.64
N VAL A 103 -32.22 2.19 26.99
CA VAL A 103 -31.10 2.87 27.63
C VAL A 103 -31.32 4.38 27.88
N GLY A 104 -32.38 4.97 27.33
CA GLY A 104 -32.65 6.42 27.43
C GLY A 104 -32.90 6.94 28.84
N ASN A 105 -33.26 6.06 29.78
CA ASN A 105 -33.48 6.41 31.19
C ASN A 105 -32.21 6.25 32.04
N TYR A 106 -31.11 5.76 31.46
CA TYR A 106 -29.85 5.56 32.15
C TYR A 106 -28.92 6.74 31.90
N THR A 107 -28.06 6.99 32.87
CA THR A 107 -26.97 7.98 32.77
C THR A 107 -25.64 7.26 32.57
N ILE A 108 -24.64 7.98 32.06
CA ILE A 108 -23.29 7.45 31.91
C ILE A 108 -22.58 7.60 33.26
N GLU A 109 -22.03 6.50 33.75
CA GLU A 109 -21.22 6.44 34.98
C GLU A 109 -19.75 6.28 34.65
N HIS A 110 -18.92 6.97 35.42
CA HIS A 110 -17.48 6.76 35.48
C HIS A 110 -17.16 5.81 36.64
N ILE A 111 -16.65 4.62 36.33
CA ILE A 111 -16.37 3.60 37.36
C ILE A 111 -15.31 4.15 38.33
N MET A 112 -14.14 4.51 37.80
CA MET A 112 -13.17 5.40 38.43
C MET A 112 -13.66 6.85 38.33
N PRO A 113 -13.82 7.58 39.44
CA PRO A 113 -14.40 8.92 39.45
C PRO A 113 -13.63 10.00 38.68
N GLN A 114 -14.35 11.01 38.21
CA GLN A 114 -13.80 12.22 37.55
C GLN A 114 -13.11 13.19 38.52
N ASN A 115 -13.33 13.04 39.83
CA ASN A 115 -12.81 13.96 40.82
C ASN A 115 -11.26 13.98 40.82
N ASN A 116 -10.68 15.18 40.70
CA ASN A 116 -9.22 15.39 40.72
C ASN A 116 -8.60 15.04 42.09
N ASN A 117 -9.41 15.02 43.15
CA ASN A 117 -8.98 14.67 44.50
C ASN A 117 -9.54 13.29 44.90
N LEU A 118 -9.11 12.24 44.19
CA LEU A 118 -9.51 10.86 44.48
C LEU A 118 -9.24 10.49 45.95
N SER A 119 -10.11 9.66 46.52
CA SER A 119 -9.97 9.11 47.86
C SER A 119 -8.66 8.31 48.01
N LEU A 120 -8.19 8.13 49.25
CA LEU A 120 -6.99 7.31 49.51
C LEU A 120 -7.16 5.87 49.02
N GLU A 121 -8.38 5.34 49.05
CA GLU A 121 -8.70 4.00 48.54
C GLU A 121 -8.50 3.92 47.03
N TRP A 122 -9.08 4.86 46.27
CA TRP A 122 -8.88 4.93 44.81
C TRP A 122 -7.40 5.11 44.44
N ARG A 123 -6.65 5.95 45.17
CA ARG A 123 -5.20 6.12 44.93
C ARG A 123 -4.43 4.83 45.18
N LYS A 124 -4.77 4.11 46.25
CA LYS A 124 -4.13 2.83 46.57
C LYS A 124 -4.41 1.77 45.52
N GLU A 125 -5.63 1.74 45.01
CA GLU A 125 -6.10 0.77 44.02
C GLU A 125 -5.50 1.02 42.63
N LEU A 126 -5.38 2.29 42.23
CA LEU A 126 -4.76 2.70 40.97
C LEU A 126 -3.21 2.70 41.01
N GLY A 127 -2.62 2.66 42.21
CA GLY A 127 -1.18 2.64 42.43
C GLY A 127 -0.49 4.00 42.39
N ASP A 128 0.84 4.00 42.47
CA ASP A 128 1.65 5.23 42.61
C ASP A 128 1.45 6.23 41.46
N ASN A 129 1.16 5.74 40.26
CA ASN A 129 0.92 6.55 39.05
C ASN A 129 -0.56 6.86 38.81
N TRP A 130 -1.41 6.83 39.84
CA TRP A 130 -2.87 7.00 39.71
C TRP A 130 -3.30 8.23 38.92
N LYS A 131 -2.53 9.34 38.97
CA LYS A 131 -2.83 10.57 38.21
C LYS A 131 -2.73 10.34 36.71
N ASP A 132 -1.71 9.62 36.26
CA ASP A 132 -1.51 9.31 34.85
C ASP A 132 -2.57 8.31 34.38
N VAL A 133 -2.89 7.32 35.21
CA VAL A 133 -3.98 6.37 34.95
C VAL A 133 -5.31 7.12 34.80
N GLN A 134 -5.62 8.03 35.72
CA GLN A 134 -6.83 8.85 35.64
C GLN A 134 -6.84 9.70 34.37
N ALA A 135 -5.77 10.45 34.10
CA ALA A 135 -5.68 11.30 32.92
C ALA A 135 -5.85 10.53 31.59
N ASN A 136 -5.28 9.33 31.51
CA ASN A 136 -5.30 8.53 30.28
C ASN A 136 -6.60 7.77 30.05
N TYR A 137 -7.28 7.33 31.12
CA TYR A 137 -8.41 6.40 30.97
C TYR A 137 -9.75 6.90 31.51
N LEU A 138 -9.81 8.07 32.14
CA LEU A 138 -11.05 8.58 32.73
C LEU A 138 -12.23 8.56 31.75
N HIS A 139 -12.03 9.05 30.54
CA HIS A 139 -13.09 9.19 29.54
C HIS A 139 -13.11 8.08 28.47
N THR A 140 -12.33 7.01 28.65
CA THR A 140 -12.26 5.92 27.67
C THR A 140 -13.33 4.88 27.93
N ILE A 141 -13.63 4.05 26.91
CA ILE A 141 -14.69 3.04 26.99
C ILE A 141 -14.52 2.05 28.15
N GLY A 142 -13.28 1.76 28.55
CA GLY A 142 -13.00 0.87 29.68
C GLY A 142 -13.58 1.38 31.00
N ASN A 143 -13.57 2.70 31.22
CA ASN A 143 -14.01 3.31 32.47
C ASN A 143 -15.48 3.77 32.46
N LEU A 144 -16.20 3.60 31.36
CA LEU A 144 -17.57 4.09 31.21
C LEU A 144 -18.59 2.95 31.24
N THR A 145 -19.73 3.22 31.85
CA THR A 145 -20.89 2.33 31.79
C THR A 145 -22.22 3.08 31.88
N LEU A 146 -23.33 2.36 31.83
CA LEU A 146 -24.68 2.88 32.04
C LEU A 146 -25.19 2.50 33.44
N THR A 147 -25.91 3.42 34.09
CA THR A 147 -26.56 3.18 35.38
C THR A 147 -27.79 4.07 35.60
N GLY A 148 -28.74 3.56 36.39
CA GLY A 148 -29.88 4.34 36.89
C GLY A 148 -29.61 4.98 38.25
N TYR A 149 -28.48 4.67 38.87
CA TYR A 149 -28.14 5.00 40.27
C TYR A 149 -26.87 5.86 40.36
N ASN A 150 -26.62 6.72 39.37
CA ASN A 150 -25.38 7.50 39.27
C ASN A 150 -25.16 8.39 40.49
N SER A 151 -26.23 9.05 40.96
CA SER A 151 -26.20 9.87 42.18
C SER A 151 -25.76 9.10 43.42
N GLU A 152 -26.15 7.84 43.53
CA GLU A 152 -25.88 6.98 44.68
C GLU A 152 -24.48 6.36 44.60
N LEU A 153 -24.01 6.05 43.40
CA LEU A 153 -22.66 5.55 43.13
C LEU A 153 -21.59 6.61 43.41
N SER A 154 -21.73 7.82 42.86
CA SER A 154 -20.88 8.99 43.15
C SER A 154 -19.37 8.66 43.14
N ASP A 155 -18.58 9.25 44.04
CA ASP A 155 -17.14 9.02 44.16
C ASP A 155 -16.79 7.81 45.06
N ARG A 156 -17.74 6.92 45.33
CA ARG A 156 -17.51 5.77 46.23
C ARG A 156 -16.39 4.86 45.72
N PRO A 157 -15.71 4.13 46.63
CA PRO A 157 -14.78 3.07 46.26
C PRO A 157 -15.44 2.01 45.37
N PHE A 158 -14.65 1.35 44.52
CA PHE A 158 -15.18 0.39 43.55
C PHE A 158 -16.02 -0.72 44.20
N ASN A 159 -15.54 -1.32 45.29
CA ASN A 159 -16.24 -2.40 45.98
C ASN A 159 -17.61 -1.95 46.53
N GLU A 160 -17.72 -0.72 47.03
CA GLU A 160 -19.01 -0.17 47.43
C GLU A 160 -19.94 0.03 46.22
N LYS A 161 -19.42 0.58 45.12
CA LYS A 161 -20.18 0.75 43.86
C LYS A 161 -20.68 -0.59 43.31
N ARG A 162 -19.89 -1.65 43.49
CA ARG A 162 -20.21 -3.01 43.06
C ARG A 162 -21.32 -3.63 43.93
N ASP A 163 -21.16 -3.57 45.25
CA ASP A 163 -21.94 -4.37 46.21
C ASP A 163 -23.19 -3.68 46.75
N MET A 164 -23.33 -2.37 46.57
CA MET A 164 -24.53 -1.64 47.02
C MET A 164 -25.79 -2.05 46.26
N LYS A 165 -26.97 -1.79 46.84
CA LYS A 165 -28.25 -2.02 46.17
C LYS A 165 -28.34 -1.18 44.89
N GLY A 166 -28.61 -1.80 43.75
CA GLY A 166 -28.55 -1.14 42.44
C GLY A 166 -27.13 -0.90 41.90
N GLY A 167 -26.10 -1.42 42.59
CA GLY A 167 -24.69 -1.37 42.19
C GLY A 167 -24.37 -2.32 41.04
N PHE A 168 -23.09 -2.42 40.67
CA PHE A 168 -22.69 -3.16 39.47
C PHE A 168 -23.00 -4.67 39.55
N ALA A 169 -22.94 -5.29 40.73
CA ALA A 169 -23.26 -6.71 40.90
C ALA A 169 -24.77 -7.01 40.78
N ASP A 170 -25.62 -6.04 41.09
CA ASP A 170 -27.09 -6.14 41.04
C ASP A 170 -27.66 -5.58 39.71
N SER A 171 -26.80 -5.15 38.79
CA SER A 171 -27.22 -4.43 37.59
C SER A 171 -27.78 -5.38 36.51
N PRO A 172 -28.95 -5.08 35.91
CA PRO A 172 -29.52 -5.88 34.82
C PRO A 172 -28.85 -5.62 33.45
N LEU A 173 -27.90 -4.70 33.40
CA LEU A 173 -27.24 -4.25 32.17
C LEU A 173 -26.08 -5.17 31.80
N HIS A 174 -26.04 -5.59 30.53
CA HIS A 174 -24.94 -6.39 30.00
C HIS A 174 -23.59 -5.69 30.14
N LEU A 175 -23.56 -4.37 29.96
CA LEU A 175 -22.34 -3.58 30.13
C LEU A 175 -21.74 -3.76 31.53
N ASN A 176 -22.54 -3.95 32.58
CA ASN A 176 -22.05 -4.07 33.96
C ASN A 176 -21.66 -5.50 34.36
N LYS A 177 -21.94 -6.50 33.51
CA LYS A 177 -21.72 -7.91 33.85
C LYS A 177 -20.27 -8.24 34.20
N SER A 178 -19.29 -7.65 33.50
CA SER A 178 -17.87 -7.89 33.79
C SER A 178 -17.41 -7.24 35.10
N LEU A 179 -18.16 -6.28 35.64
CA LEU A 179 -17.83 -5.55 36.87
C LEU A 179 -18.34 -6.27 38.13
N ALA A 180 -19.36 -7.13 37.98
CA ALA A 180 -20.07 -7.75 39.09
C ALA A 180 -19.20 -8.61 40.02
N ASN A 181 -18.13 -9.22 39.48
CA ASN A 181 -17.29 -10.18 40.20
C ASN A 181 -15.82 -9.74 40.29
N LEU A 182 -15.51 -8.47 40.04
CA LEU A 182 -14.15 -7.95 40.17
C LEU A 182 -13.93 -7.43 41.58
N ASP A 183 -12.79 -7.73 42.17
CA ASP A 183 -12.43 -7.27 43.53
C ASP A 183 -11.75 -5.91 43.57
N THR A 184 -11.19 -5.49 42.43
CA THR A 184 -10.48 -4.22 42.29
C THR A 184 -10.69 -3.60 40.91
N TRP A 185 -10.55 -2.28 40.84
CA TRP A 185 -10.61 -1.45 39.64
C TRP A 185 -9.32 -0.63 39.46
N ASN A 186 -8.29 -1.30 38.94
CA ASN A 186 -6.98 -0.71 38.68
C ASN A 186 -6.76 -0.46 37.16
N GLU A 187 -5.57 0.02 36.77
CA GLU A 187 -5.24 0.26 35.36
C GLU A 187 -5.38 -1.01 34.49
N GLU A 188 -5.02 -2.18 35.02
CA GLU A 188 -5.07 -3.45 34.30
C GLU A 188 -6.51 -3.84 33.97
N GLU A 189 -7.42 -3.76 34.95
CA GLU A 189 -8.84 -4.08 34.73
C GLU A 189 -9.53 -3.07 33.79
N ILE A 190 -9.15 -1.78 33.83
CA ILE A 190 -9.64 -0.79 32.86
C ILE A 190 -9.24 -1.16 31.44
N LYS A 191 -7.96 -1.52 31.21
CA LYS A 191 -7.45 -1.93 29.90
C LYS A 191 -8.08 -3.21 29.41
N LYS A 192 -8.18 -4.22 30.28
CA LYS A 192 -8.79 -5.52 29.99
C LYS A 192 -10.25 -5.37 29.60
N ARG A 193 -11.01 -4.56 30.34
CA ARG A 193 -12.40 -4.25 29.98
C ARG A 193 -12.48 -3.50 28.64
N ALA A 194 -11.60 -2.54 28.38
CA ALA A 194 -11.58 -1.86 27.09
C ALA A 194 -11.31 -2.83 25.93
N GLU A 195 -10.45 -3.83 26.13
CA GLU A 195 -10.19 -4.91 25.17
C GLU A 195 -11.39 -5.84 24.99
N GLU A 196 -12.09 -6.22 26.07
CA GLU A 196 -13.32 -7.02 25.98
C GLU A 196 -14.43 -6.28 25.21
N LEU A 197 -14.62 -5.00 25.51
CA LEU A 197 -15.61 -4.16 24.83
C LEU A 197 -15.24 -3.88 23.38
N SER A 198 -13.95 -3.80 23.03
CA SER A 198 -13.52 -3.61 21.64
C SER A 198 -13.75 -4.85 20.80
N LYS A 199 -13.58 -6.05 21.36
CA LYS A 199 -13.96 -7.32 20.72
C LYS A 199 -15.46 -7.36 20.42
N ALA A 200 -16.29 -7.01 21.40
CA ALA A 200 -17.73 -6.89 21.18
C ALA A 200 -18.08 -5.81 20.14
N ALA A 201 -17.36 -4.68 20.13
CA ALA A 201 -17.59 -3.61 19.16
C ALA A 201 -17.35 -4.06 17.71
N VAL A 202 -16.38 -4.94 17.46
CA VAL A 202 -16.15 -5.51 16.12
C VAL A 202 -17.36 -6.32 15.65
N GLU A 203 -18.01 -7.06 16.54
CA GLU A 203 -19.22 -7.83 16.21
C GLU A 203 -20.44 -6.92 16.01
N VAL A 204 -20.56 -5.84 16.80
CA VAL A 204 -21.65 -4.86 16.69
C VAL A 204 -21.58 -4.09 15.37
N TRP A 205 -20.37 -3.68 14.99
CA TRP A 205 -20.09 -2.93 13.78
C TRP A 205 -19.12 -3.73 12.91
N PRO A 206 -19.58 -4.77 12.19
CA PRO A 206 -18.72 -5.64 11.42
C PRO A 206 -18.22 -4.97 10.13
N ILE A 207 -17.08 -5.41 9.64
CA ILE A 207 -16.66 -5.19 8.26
C ILE A 207 -17.27 -6.31 7.37
N PRO A 208 -17.51 -6.09 6.07
CA PRO A 208 -17.98 -7.17 5.20
C PRO A 208 -17.05 -8.40 5.24
N GLU A 209 -17.63 -9.57 5.52
CA GLU A 209 -16.94 -10.87 5.42
C GLU A 209 -17.03 -11.36 3.97
N TYR A 210 -16.06 -10.99 3.14
CA TYR A 210 -15.93 -11.59 1.81
C TYR A 210 -14.88 -12.71 1.88
N LYS A 211 -15.24 -13.93 1.49
CA LYS A 211 -14.39 -15.12 1.70
C LYS A 211 -13.09 -15.13 0.88
N ASP A 212 -12.98 -14.25 -0.12
CA ASP A 212 -11.80 -14.13 -0.98
C ASP A 212 -11.00 -12.84 -0.68
N ILE A 213 -10.67 -12.58 0.60
CA ILE A 213 -9.83 -11.44 1.01
C ILE A 213 -8.34 -11.70 0.73
N GLU A 214 -7.90 -12.95 0.59
CA GLU A 214 -6.49 -13.28 0.27
C GLU A 214 -6.07 -12.75 -1.11
N ASP A 215 -7.02 -12.61 -2.05
CA ASP A 215 -6.83 -11.95 -3.34
C ASP A 215 -6.79 -10.41 -3.27
N TYR A 216 -6.87 -9.81 -2.08
CA TYR A 216 -6.87 -8.36 -1.89
C TYR A 216 -5.70 -7.82 -1.05
N LYS A 217 -4.53 -8.48 -1.13
CA LYS A 217 -3.30 -7.69 -1.17
C LYS A 217 -3.40 -6.86 -2.44
N ILE A 218 -3.56 -5.55 -2.29
CA ILE A 218 -3.47 -4.64 -3.43
C ILE A 218 -2.19 -4.99 -4.19
N THR A 219 -2.34 -5.41 -5.44
CA THR A 219 -1.19 -5.85 -6.22
C THR A 219 -0.27 -4.65 -6.46
N ALA A 220 1.01 -4.90 -6.76
CA ALA A 220 1.91 -3.81 -7.17
C ALA A 220 1.30 -2.98 -8.31
N LYS A 221 0.64 -3.64 -9.28
CA LYS A 221 -0.06 -2.98 -10.39
C LYS A 221 -1.17 -2.05 -9.91
N GLU A 222 -2.02 -2.49 -9.00
CA GLU A 222 -3.09 -1.66 -8.44
C GLU A 222 -2.55 -0.49 -7.59
N MET A 223 -1.46 -0.70 -6.83
CA MET A 223 -0.78 0.38 -6.11
C MET A 223 -0.31 1.46 -7.09
N LEU A 224 0.30 1.05 -8.20
CA LEU A 224 0.76 1.96 -9.26
C LEU A 224 -0.40 2.70 -9.91
N ILE A 225 -1.50 2.02 -10.27
CA ILE A 225 -2.69 2.66 -10.86
C ILE A 225 -3.31 3.70 -9.91
N ASN A 226 -3.31 3.42 -8.60
CA ASN A 226 -3.88 4.34 -7.62
C ASN A 226 -3.10 5.65 -7.52
N VAL A 227 -1.76 5.58 -7.57
CA VAL A 227 -0.90 6.76 -7.55
C VAL A 227 -0.82 7.40 -8.93
N PHE A 228 -0.67 6.63 -10.00
CA PHE A 228 -0.46 7.05 -11.39
C PHE A 228 -1.50 6.40 -12.32
N PRO A 229 -2.72 6.93 -12.43
CA PRO A 229 -3.76 6.33 -13.26
C PRO A 229 -3.48 6.41 -14.76
N ALA A 230 -2.77 7.46 -15.19
CA ALA A 230 -2.37 7.60 -16.58
C ALA A 230 -0.99 6.96 -16.78
N GLU A 231 -0.88 6.13 -17.81
CA GLU A 231 0.37 5.41 -18.12
C GLU A 231 1.57 6.35 -18.30
N LYS A 232 1.36 7.50 -18.94
CA LYS A 232 2.38 8.55 -19.08
C LYS A 232 2.94 9.05 -17.74
N ASP A 233 2.12 9.11 -16.69
CA ASP A 233 2.53 9.59 -15.37
C ASP A 233 3.38 8.53 -14.67
N LEU A 234 3.02 7.25 -14.85
CA LEU A 234 3.79 6.13 -14.35
C LEU A 234 5.15 6.04 -15.04
N ILE A 235 5.19 6.22 -16.36
CA ILE A 235 6.45 6.27 -17.13
C ILE A 235 7.32 7.40 -16.59
N ALA A 236 6.75 8.60 -16.43
CA ALA A 236 7.51 9.74 -15.94
C ALA A 236 8.05 9.52 -14.50
N ALA A 237 7.24 8.94 -13.61
CA ALA A 237 7.67 8.60 -12.27
C ALA A 237 8.78 7.54 -12.27
N LYS A 238 8.68 6.53 -13.14
CA LYS A 238 9.70 5.50 -13.32
C LYS A 238 11.03 6.08 -13.79
N GLU A 239 11.03 7.01 -14.72
CA GLU A 239 12.27 7.67 -15.18
C GLU A 239 12.98 8.40 -14.04
N ILE A 240 12.24 9.13 -13.21
CA ILE A 240 12.79 9.80 -12.02
C ILE A 240 13.32 8.77 -11.03
N ILE A 241 12.56 7.70 -10.74
CA ILE A 241 12.98 6.63 -9.82
C ILE A 241 14.24 5.91 -10.33
N GLN A 242 14.33 5.68 -11.63
CA GLN A 242 15.50 5.08 -12.27
C GLN A 242 16.74 5.97 -12.20
N GLU A 243 16.60 7.29 -12.03
CA GLU A 243 17.75 8.16 -11.77
C GLU A 243 18.46 7.76 -10.47
N ILE A 244 17.70 7.38 -9.43
CA ILE A 244 18.27 6.85 -8.18
C ILE A 244 19.16 5.63 -8.48
N ALA A 245 18.70 4.74 -9.36
CA ALA A 245 19.43 3.55 -9.77
C ALA A 245 20.68 3.84 -10.61
N ARG A 246 20.76 5.01 -11.26
CA ARG A 246 21.96 5.45 -11.98
C ARG A 246 22.98 6.09 -11.04
N ILE A 247 22.50 6.76 -9.99
CA ILE A 247 23.33 7.42 -8.98
C ILE A 247 23.96 6.40 -8.03
N VAL A 248 23.22 5.36 -7.64
CA VAL A 248 23.71 4.28 -6.76
C VAL A 248 23.71 2.95 -7.48
N ASP A 249 24.74 2.14 -7.27
CA ASP A 249 24.73 0.73 -7.71
C ASP A 249 23.61 0.00 -6.94
N LEU A 250 22.47 -0.25 -7.60
CA LEU A 250 21.31 -0.87 -6.96
C LEU A 250 21.63 -2.25 -6.42
N ASP A 251 22.46 -3.05 -7.09
CA ASP A 251 22.79 -4.39 -6.62
C ASP A 251 23.53 -4.32 -5.29
N GLN A 252 24.37 -3.30 -5.11
CA GLN A 252 25.03 -3.00 -3.84
C GLN A 252 24.17 -2.24 -2.84
N ALA A 253 23.10 -1.57 -3.28
CA ALA A 253 22.21 -0.76 -2.43
C ALA A 253 20.90 -1.48 -2.06
N GLN A 254 20.63 -2.66 -2.60
CA GLN A 254 19.37 -3.39 -2.42
C GLN A 254 19.04 -3.63 -0.95
N HIS A 255 20.03 -3.89 -0.10
CA HIS A 255 19.84 -4.10 1.33
C HIS A 255 19.36 -2.85 2.06
N ILE A 256 19.66 -1.66 1.53
CA ILE A 256 19.27 -0.36 2.10
C ILE A 256 18.11 0.31 1.37
N LEU A 257 17.68 -0.19 0.21
CA LEU A 257 16.53 0.32 -0.53
C LEU A 257 15.21 -0.15 0.09
N SER A 258 14.25 0.78 0.23
CA SER A 258 12.89 0.46 0.65
C SER A 258 11.87 1.29 -0.11
N VAL A 259 10.87 0.62 -0.70
CA VAL A 259 9.72 1.24 -1.38
C VAL A 259 8.49 1.00 -0.55
N THR A 260 7.75 2.07 -0.23
CA THR A 260 6.52 1.99 0.56
C THR A 260 5.33 2.62 -0.16
N TYR A 261 4.18 1.95 -0.12
CA TYR A 261 2.87 2.47 -0.50
C TYR A 261 2.04 2.76 0.75
N ARG A 262 1.48 3.96 0.85
CA ARG A 262 0.67 4.40 2.00
C ARG A 262 -0.55 5.20 1.56
N ASP A 263 -1.55 5.23 2.44
CA ASP A 263 -2.76 6.07 2.36
C ASP A 263 -3.61 5.95 1.08
N GLY A 264 -3.30 4.98 0.22
CA GLY A 264 -4.01 4.75 -1.04
C GLY A 264 -3.50 5.58 -2.21
N ASN A 265 -2.56 6.50 -2.01
CA ASN A 265 -2.21 7.53 -3.01
C ASN A 265 -0.75 8.00 -2.94
N MET A 266 0.10 7.32 -2.17
CA MET A 266 1.46 7.78 -1.90
C MET A 266 2.46 6.63 -2.06
N ILE A 267 3.49 6.86 -2.86
CA ILE A 267 4.67 5.98 -3.00
C ILE A 267 5.89 6.74 -2.48
N SER A 268 6.71 6.08 -1.67
CA SER A 268 7.95 6.64 -1.11
C SER A 268 9.11 5.69 -1.32
N VAL A 269 10.23 6.22 -1.81
CA VAL A 269 11.50 5.53 -2.01
C VAL A 269 12.49 6.03 -0.97
N ASN A 270 13.06 5.11 -0.20
CA ASN A 270 13.99 5.41 0.89
C ASN A 270 15.31 4.68 0.66
N LEU A 271 16.41 5.30 1.08
CA LEU A 271 17.72 4.66 1.24
C LEU A 271 18.09 4.72 2.72
N GLY A 272 18.15 3.55 3.37
CA GLY A 272 18.22 3.43 4.81
C GLY A 272 17.02 4.11 5.48
N ASN A 273 17.29 5.05 6.38
CA ASN A 273 16.27 5.83 7.07
C ASN A 273 15.95 7.18 6.39
N TRP A 274 16.55 7.48 5.24
CA TRP A 274 16.29 8.73 4.53
C TRP A 274 15.24 8.52 3.44
N LEU A 275 14.20 9.37 3.47
CA LEU A 275 13.26 9.49 2.36
C LEU A 275 13.94 10.25 1.22
N ILE A 276 14.14 9.57 0.10
CA ILE A 276 14.84 10.13 -1.06
C ILE A 276 13.87 10.80 -2.02
N LEU A 277 12.73 10.15 -2.24
CA LEU A 277 11.73 10.54 -3.22
C LEU A 277 10.35 10.09 -2.75
N ARG A 278 9.36 10.97 -2.89
CA ARG A 278 7.94 10.64 -2.64
C ARG A 278 7.09 11.20 -3.75
N PHE A 279 6.20 10.36 -4.26
CA PHE A 279 5.07 10.80 -5.08
C PHE A 279 3.79 10.70 -4.25
N LYS A 280 2.98 11.74 -4.27
CA LYS A 280 1.68 11.76 -3.60
C LYS A 280 0.64 12.37 -4.54
N ARG A 281 -0.40 11.60 -4.84
CA ARG A 281 -1.52 12.07 -5.64
C ARG A 281 -2.54 12.81 -4.78
N VAL A 282 -2.91 14.02 -5.19
CA VAL A 282 -3.87 14.90 -4.51
C VAL A 282 -5.02 15.24 -5.46
N GLY A 283 -6.03 14.38 -5.50
CA GLY A 283 -7.10 14.49 -6.50
C GLY A 283 -6.56 14.17 -7.89
N ASP A 284 -6.55 15.18 -8.78
CA ASP A 284 -6.03 15.06 -10.15
C ASP A 284 -4.64 15.70 -10.31
N SER A 285 -4.06 16.25 -9.23
CA SER A 285 -2.71 16.79 -9.20
C SER A 285 -1.75 15.90 -8.41
N TYR A 286 -0.45 16.21 -8.51
CA TYR A 286 0.62 15.45 -7.88
C TYR A 286 1.54 16.38 -7.10
N GLU A 287 2.00 15.89 -5.97
CA GLU A 287 3.11 16.46 -5.21
C GLU A 287 4.30 15.51 -5.32
N ILE A 288 5.48 16.06 -5.58
CA ILE A 288 6.75 15.36 -5.46
C ILE A 288 7.50 15.91 -4.25
N SER A 289 8.05 15.01 -3.43
CA SER A 289 9.00 15.38 -2.39
C SER A 289 10.38 14.82 -2.69
N LEU A 290 11.42 15.65 -2.60
CA LEU A 290 12.82 15.30 -2.84
C LEU A 290 13.66 15.64 -1.61
N CYS A 291 14.60 14.78 -1.27
CA CYS A 291 15.65 15.12 -0.31
C CYS A 291 16.76 15.90 -1.01
N LEU A 292 16.97 17.16 -0.65
CA LEU A 292 17.98 18.01 -1.27
C LEU A 292 19.12 18.29 -0.29
N ASP A 293 20.33 18.30 -0.84
CA ASP A 293 21.47 18.91 -0.18
C ASP A 293 21.26 20.42 -0.12
N TRP A 294 21.16 20.93 1.09
CA TRP A 294 20.85 22.32 1.41
C TRP A 294 22.11 23.15 1.69
N SER A 295 23.30 22.60 1.43
CA SER A 295 24.58 23.31 1.64
C SER A 295 24.75 24.54 0.76
N TYR A 296 24.02 24.62 -0.36
CA TYR A 296 24.02 25.73 -1.33
C TYR A 296 22.61 26.35 -1.46
N SER A 297 22.03 26.73 -0.33
CA SER A 297 20.62 27.17 -0.26
C SER A 297 20.27 28.38 -1.13
N GLU A 298 21.26 29.23 -1.45
CA GLU A 298 21.13 30.37 -2.34
C GLU A 298 20.64 29.98 -3.74
N ARG A 299 20.90 28.74 -4.17
CA ARG A 299 20.44 28.20 -5.47
C ARG A 299 18.93 28.02 -5.53
N PHE A 300 18.25 28.06 -4.38
CA PHE A 300 16.81 27.82 -4.29
C PHE A 300 16.01 29.09 -3.93
N GLU A 301 16.64 30.26 -3.81
CA GLU A 301 15.95 31.50 -3.38
C GLU A 301 14.78 31.89 -4.28
N ASN A 302 14.86 31.56 -5.57
CA ASN A 302 13.82 31.84 -6.56
C ASN A 302 12.85 30.67 -6.79
N TYR A 303 12.93 29.61 -5.98
CA TYR A 303 12.08 28.43 -6.10
C TYR A 303 10.97 28.41 -5.06
N TYR A 304 9.75 28.15 -5.53
CA TYR A 304 8.62 27.94 -4.65
C TYR A 304 8.50 26.46 -4.26
N PHE A 305 8.63 26.19 -2.96
CA PHE A 305 8.32 24.89 -2.37
C PHE A 305 7.05 24.98 -1.53
N SER A 306 6.14 24.04 -1.71
CA SER A 306 4.90 23.97 -0.90
C SER A 306 5.17 23.52 0.53
N LYS A 307 6.28 22.79 0.76
CA LYS A 307 6.71 22.35 2.10
C LYS A 307 8.21 22.16 2.14
N ILE A 308 8.84 22.51 3.27
CA ILE A 308 10.25 22.25 3.57
C ILE A 308 10.32 21.64 4.97
N GLU A 309 10.98 20.50 5.11
CA GLU A 309 11.13 19.76 6.37
C GLU A 309 12.61 19.47 6.64
N ASP A 310 13.06 19.77 7.86
CA ASP A 310 14.40 19.38 8.32
C ASP A 310 14.42 17.90 8.70
N PHE A 311 15.46 17.18 8.27
CA PHE A 311 15.73 15.84 8.82
C PHE A 311 16.25 15.99 10.25
N SER A 312 15.79 15.12 11.17
CA SER A 312 16.30 15.17 12.55
C SER A 312 17.82 14.99 12.58
N ASP A 313 18.51 15.70 13.48
CA ASP A 313 19.96 15.64 13.66
C ASP A 313 20.51 14.20 13.77
N ARG A 314 19.73 13.31 14.40
CA ARG A 314 20.04 11.88 14.52
C ARG A 314 20.31 11.20 13.16
N TRP A 315 19.59 11.61 12.12
CA TRP A 315 19.67 11.01 10.79
C TRP A 315 20.53 11.82 9.85
N SER A 316 20.55 13.14 9.98
CA SER A 316 21.36 14.03 9.13
C SER A 316 22.84 14.02 9.52
N SER A 317 23.20 13.63 10.75
CA SER A 317 24.59 13.62 11.25
C SER A 317 25.30 14.97 11.06
N GLY A 318 24.58 16.08 11.27
CA GLY A 318 25.08 17.44 11.08
C GLY A 318 25.15 17.89 9.60
N ARG A 319 24.65 17.09 8.65
CA ARG A 319 24.54 17.49 7.24
C ARG A 319 23.32 18.36 7.03
N TRP A 320 23.45 19.33 6.13
CA TRP A 320 22.39 20.25 5.77
C TRP A 320 21.54 19.60 4.68
N VAL A 321 20.62 18.71 5.07
CA VAL A 321 19.70 18.05 4.14
C VAL A 321 18.25 18.33 4.51
N ARG A 322 17.42 18.60 3.51
CA ARG A 322 16.01 18.94 3.70
C ARG A 322 15.13 18.18 2.75
N LEU A 323 13.96 17.75 3.24
CA LEU A 323 12.91 17.23 2.38
C LEU A 323 12.07 18.41 1.89
N VAL A 324 12.10 18.68 0.59
CA VAL A 324 11.25 19.70 -0.02
C VAL A 324 10.12 19.05 -0.79
N THR A 325 8.96 19.70 -0.82
CA THR A 325 7.79 19.29 -1.60
C THR A 325 7.38 20.40 -2.53
N PHE A 326 7.03 20.05 -3.76
CA PHE A 326 6.49 20.99 -4.75
C PHE A 326 5.51 20.28 -5.70
N PRO A 327 4.64 21.03 -6.39
CA PRO A 327 3.73 20.45 -7.39
C PRO A 327 4.52 19.78 -8.51
N TRP A 328 4.09 18.60 -8.93
CA TRP A 328 4.67 17.88 -10.05
C TRP A 328 3.69 17.88 -11.23
N ASN A 329 4.19 18.30 -12.39
CA ASN A 329 3.45 18.40 -13.65
C ASN A 329 3.65 17.18 -14.55
N HIS A 330 4.02 16.03 -13.98
CA HIS A 330 4.18 14.75 -14.68
C HIS A 330 5.34 14.71 -15.69
N THR A 331 6.31 15.63 -15.59
CA THR A 331 7.50 15.65 -16.44
C THR A 331 8.69 14.99 -15.75
N THR A 332 9.62 14.48 -16.54
CA THR A 332 10.84 13.84 -16.01
C THR A 332 12.00 14.83 -15.88
N GLU A 333 11.88 16.00 -16.49
CA GLU A 333 12.80 17.10 -16.34
C GLU A 333 12.64 17.80 -14.99
N LEU A 334 13.62 17.59 -14.11
CA LEU A 334 13.88 18.43 -12.95
C LEU A 334 14.79 19.59 -13.36
N ALA A 335 14.61 20.76 -12.74
CA ALA A 335 15.54 21.87 -12.93
C ALA A 335 16.96 21.44 -12.52
N ALA A 336 17.97 21.84 -13.30
CA ALA A 336 19.35 21.35 -13.16
C ALA A 336 19.88 21.42 -11.71
N HIS A 337 19.73 22.55 -11.04
CA HIS A 337 20.20 22.71 -9.65
C HIS A 337 19.40 21.88 -8.62
N ILE A 338 18.10 21.62 -8.86
CA ILE A 338 17.32 20.68 -8.04
C ILE A 338 17.88 19.28 -8.23
N LYS A 339 18.13 18.89 -9.49
CA LYS A 339 18.70 17.60 -9.83
C LYS A 339 20.06 17.39 -9.18
N ASP A 340 21.00 18.33 -9.37
CA ASP A 340 22.34 18.27 -8.78
C ASP A 340 22.30 18.13 -7.24
N SER A 341 21.41 18.88 -6.59
CA SER A 341 21.28 18.85 -5.12
C SER A 341 20.62 17.57 -4.62
N TRP A 342 19.71 16.99 -5.41
CA TRP A 342 19.11 15.70 -5.15
C TRP A 342 20.12 14.56 -5.32
N GLU A 343 20.92 14.58 -6.40
CA GLU A 343 22.01 13.65 -6.65
C GLU A 343 23.03 13.65 -5.51
N SER A 344 23.46 14.85 -5.06
CA SER A 344 24.35 15.00 -3.90
C SER A 344 23.76 14.34 -2.65
N ALA A 345 22.48 14.59 -2.36
CA ALA A 345 21.80 14.02 -1.19
C ALA A 345 21.65 12.49 -1.26
N ILE A 346 21.42 11.93 -2.45
CA ILE A 346 21.33 10.48 -2.68
C ILE A 346 22.68 9.81 -2.40
N LEU A 347 23.76 10.31 -3.00
CA LEU A 347 25.11 9.79 -2.78
C LEU A 347 25.49 9.87 -1.30
N THR A 348 25.16 10.98 -0.69
CA THR A 348 25.32 11.25 0.75
C THR A 348 24.60 10.20 1.60
N ALA A 349 23.34 9.90 1.31
CA ALA A 349 22.56 8.86 2.00
C ALA A 349 23.17 7.47 1.79
N TYR A 350 23.53 7.13 0.55
CA TYR A 350 24.15 5.86 0.21
C TYR A 350 25.43 5.63 1.02
N GLN A 351 26.32 6.62 1.09
CA GLN A 351 27.56 6.51 1.86
C GLN A 351 27.33 6.32 3.37
N VAL A 352 26.26 6.90 3.93
CA VAL A 352 25.93 6.77 5.36
C VAL A 352 25.38 5.38 5.68
N PHE A 353 24.47 4.88 4.85
CA PHE A 353 23.73 3.65 5.16
C PHE A 353 24.31 2.39 4.55
N LYS A 354 25.29 2.46 3.63
CA LYS A 354 25.86 1.28 2.96
C LYS A 354 26.32 0.17 3.92
N SER A 355 26.80 0.52 5.11
CA SER A 355 27.28 -0.44 6.12
C SER A 355 26.18 -0.93 7.08
N TRP A 356 24.96 -0.41 6.98
CA TRP A 356 23.86 -0.75 7.88
C TRP A 356 23.15 -2.02 7.43
N THR A 357 22.72 -2.83 8.39
CA THR A 357 21.92 -4.04 8.13
C THR A 357 20.43 -3.71 8.06
N ALA A 358 19.69 -4.40 7.18
CA ALA A 358 18.33 -4.08 6.73
C ALA A 358 17.19 -4.07 7.77
N SER A 359 17.43 -4.47 9.01
CA SER A 359 16.40 -5.01 9.92
C SER A 359 15.34 -4.02 10.38
N SER A 360 15.60 -2.71 10.46
CA SER A 360 14.65 -1.74 11.03
C SER A 360 13.80 -0.99 10.00
N TYR A 361 14.31 -0.74 8.78
CA TYR A 361 13.64 0.09 7.78
C TYR A 361 12.96 -0.71 6.65
N LYS A 362 13.41 -1.95 6.36
CA LYS A 362 12.76 -2.82 5.38
C LYS A 362 11.46 -3.46 5.86
N LYS A 363 11.13 -3.38 7.16
CA LYS A 363 9.93 -4.01 7.76
C LYS A 363 8.63 -3.70 7.00
N TYR A 364 8.55 -2.55 6.34
CA TYR A 364 7.37 -2.09 5.62
C TYR A 364 7.58 -1.96 4.09
N SER A 365 8.73 -2.40 3.57
CA SER A 365 9.04 -2.33 2.14
C SER A 365 8.16 -3.32 1.36
N GLN A 366 7.66 -2.92 0.18
CA GLN A 366 6.96 -3.82 -0.74
C GLN A 366 7.84 -4.17 -1.94
N GLU A 367 8.39 -5.39 -1.92
CA GLU A 367 9.37 -5.85 -2.91
C GLU A 367 8.80 -5.95 -4.32
N GLU A 368 7.56 -6.43 -4.47
CA GLU A 368 6.91 -6.52 -5.79
C GLU A 368 6.69 -5.13 -6.40
N LEU A 369 6.33 -4.13 -5.58
CA LEU A 369 6.19 -2.74 -6.02
C LEU A 369 7.55 -2.14 -6.40
N ALA A 370 8.58 -2.40 -5.60
CA ALA A 370 9.94 -2.00 -5.92
C ALA A 370 10.39 -2.61 -7.27
N ALA A 371 10.14 -3.90 -7.49
CA ALA A 371 10.42 -4.56 -8.74
C ALA A 371 9.73 -3.85 -9.91
N HIS A 372 8.43 -3.55 -9.83
CA HIS A 372 7.74 -2.84 -10.92
C HIS A 372 8.28 -1.43 -11.19
N LEU A 373 8.74 -0.70 -10.16
CA LEU A 373 9.24 0.67 -10.28
C LEU A 373 10.68 0.74 -10.78
N PHE A 374 11.52 -0.19 -10.35
CA PHE A 374 12.95 -0.26 -10.68
C PHE A 374 13.27 -1.21 -11.84
N GLN A 375 12.30 -2.02 -12.29
CA GLN A 375 12.43 -2.80 -13.51
C GLN A 375 12.69 -1.84 -14.67
N GLU A 376 13.87 -1.97 -15.27
CA GLU A 376 14.20 -1.26 -16.50
C GLU A 376 13.13 -1.56 -17.55
N ASP A 377 12.61 -0.52 -18.19
CA ASP A 377 11.74 -0.65 -19.35
C ASP A 377 12.60 -1.04 -20.54
N TYR A 378 13.02 -2.31 -20.57
CA TYR A 378 13.88 -2.85 -21.61
C TYR A 378 13.27 -2.63 -22.99
N LYS A 379 11.94 -2.62 -23.11
CA LYS A 379 11.26 -2.31 -24.37
C LYS A 379 11.59 -0.91 -24.86
N ASN A 380 11.36 0.11 -24.04
CA ASN A 380 11.69 1.48 -24.43
C ASN A 380 13.20 1.69 -24.61
N LYS A 381 14.04 1.06 -23.79
CA LYS A 381 15.51 1.09 -23.95
C LYS A 381 15.94 0.54 -25.32
N HIS A 382 15.41 -0.62 -25.70
CA HIS A 382 15.67 -1.25 -26.99
C HIS A 382 15.15 -0.39 -28.15
N ILE A 383 13.93 0.13 -28.04
CA ILE A 383 13.35 1.05 -29.03
C ILE A 383 14.22 2.29 -29.23
N ASN A 384 14.64 2.94 -28.14
CA ASN A 384 15.44 4.16 -28.16
C ASN A 384 16.89 3.93 -28.60
N SER A 385 17.37 2.68 -28.59
CA SER A 385 18.71 2.32 -29.06
C SER A 385 18.82 2.22 -30.59
N MET A 386 17.68 2.04 -31.28
CA MET A 386 17.59 1.87 -32.73
C MET A 386 17.47 3.21 -33.47
N SER A 387 17.95 3.28 -34.72
CA SER A 387 17.55 4.36 -35.64
C SER A 387 16.09 4.19 -36.09
N GLU A 388 15.50 5.22 -36.69
CA GLU A 388 14.14 5.12 -37.26
C GLU A 388 14.02 3.99 -38.30
N GLU A 389 15.05 3.81 -39.13
CA GLU A 389 15.10 2.74 -40.13
C GLU A 389 15.18 1.36 -39.47
N THR A 390 16.01 1.22 -38.44
CA THR A 390 16.18 -0.05 -37.72
C THR A 390 14.93 -0.41 -36.93
N LEU A 391 14.25 0.57 -36.33
CA LEU A 391 12.98 0.40 -35.65
C LEU A 391 11.87 -0.02 -36.63
N SER A 392 11.84 0.56 -37.84
CA SER A 392 10.90 0.16 -38.89
C SER A 392 11.13 -1.31 -39.32
N LEU A 393 12.40 -1.68 -39.54
CA LEU A 393 12.82 -3.05 -39.86
C LEU A 393 12.45 -4.04 -38.75
N PHE A 394 12.73 -3.69 -37.49
CA PHE A 394 12.34 -4.47 -36.32
C PHE A 394 10.83 -4.69 -36.24
N ASN A 395 10.03 -3.64 -36.46
CA ASN A 395 8.56 -3.75 -36.41
C ASN A 395 7.98 -4.60 -37.55
N LEU A 396 8.65 -4.68 -38.71
CA LEU A 396 8.28 -5.58 -39.79
C LEU A 396 8.59 -7.03 -39.41
N LEU A 397 9.79 -7.29 -38.90
CA LEU A 397 10.21 -8.62 -38.45
C LEU A 397 9.33 -9.13 -37.30
N ARG A 398 9.15 -8.32 -36.25
CA ARG A 398 8.30 -8.60 -35.08
C ARG A 398 6.90 -9.04 -35.47
N ARG A 399 6.26 -8.32 -36.41
CA ARG A 399 4.93 -8.66 -36.92
C ARG A 399 4.90 -10.03 -37.60
N ARG A 400 5.95 -10.41 -38.31
CA ARG A 400 6.03 -11.72 -38.98
C ARG A 400 6.27 -12.84 -37.97
N ILE A 401 7.15 -12.65 -36.99
CA ILE A 401 7.42 -13.64 -35.94
C ILE A 401 6.18 -13.92 -35.08
N LEU A 402 5.50 -12.87 -34.61
CA LEU A 402 4.29 -13.01 -33.80
C LEU A 402 3.10 -13.64 -34.55
N ASN A 403 3.17 -13.72 -35.88
CA ASN A 403 2.15 -14.35 -36.72
C ASN A 403 2.49 -15.80 -37.12
N LEU A 404 3.59 -16.38 -36.61
CA LEU A 404 3.96 -17.76 -36.89
C LEU A 404 2.96 -18.76 -36.29
N ASP A 405 2.58 -18.55 -35.03
CA ASP A 405 1.59 -19.34 -34.31
C ASP A 405 0.98 -18.52 -33.17
N ALA A 406 -0.23 -18.87 -32.73
CA ALA A 406 -0.94 -18.15 -31.67
C ALA A 406 -0.26 -18.24 -30.29
N SER A 407 0.59 -19.25 -30.07
CA SER A 407 1.38 -19.43 -28.84
C SER A 407 2.62 -18.53 -28.76
N VAL A 408 3.05 -17.95 -29.89
CA VAL A 408 4.27 -17.14 -29.95
C VAL A 408 4.07 -15.83 -29.20
N HIS A 409 4.99 -15.55 -28.28
CA HIS A 409 5.04 -14.29 -27.56
C HIS A 409 6.48 -13.78 -27.42
N GLU A 410 6.61 -12.49 -27.12
CA GLU A 410 7.90 -11.83 -26.97
C GLU A 410 8.16 -11.39 -25.52
N GLU A 411 9.43 -11.39 -25.12
CA GLU A 411 9.87 -10.96 -23.81
C GLU A 411 11.13 -10.08 -23.92
N TYR A 412 11.06 -8.85 -23.41
CA TYR A 412 12.19 -7.92 -23.43
C TYR A 412 13.14 -8.19 -22.26
N LYS A 413 14.35 -8.66 -22.55
CA LYS A 413 15.44 -8.86 -21.58
C LYS A 413 16.43 -7.68 -21.64
N LYS A 414 17.37 -7.65 -20.71
CA LYS A 414 18.37 -6.57 -20.58
C LYS A 414 19.16 -6.29 -21.86
N VAL A 415 19.48 -7.33 -22.62
CA VAL A 415 20.36 -7.26 -23.81
C VAL A 415 19.65 -7.64 -25.10
N TYR A 416 18.62 -8.48 -25.04
CA TYR A 416 17.91 -9.00 -26.21
C TYR A 416 16.40 -9.05 -25.99
N ILE A 417 15.67 -9.31 -27.08
CA ILE A 417 14.23 -9.52 -27.13
C ILE A 417 14.02 -10.99 -27.50
N ALA A 418 13.52 -11.79 -26.58
CA ALA A 418 13.26 -13.21 -26.81
C ALA A 418 11.92 -13.41 -27.48
N TYR A 419 11.86 -14.28 -28.49
CA TYR A 419 10.63 -14.82 -29.05
C TYR A 419 10.55 -16.31 -28.73
N LYS A 420 9.42 -16.72 -28.16
CA LYS A 420 9.24 -18.05 -27.59
C LYS A 420 7.80 -18.55 -27.69
N THR A 421 7.66 -19.86 -27.65
CA THR A 421 6.41 -20.55 -27.27
C THR A 421 6.59 -20.95 -25.80
N ASP A 422 6.94 -22.21 -25.52
CA ASP A 422 7.37 -22.66 -24.19
C ASP A 422 8.87 -22.43 -23.99
N THR A 423 9.66 -22.56 -25.05
CA THR A 423 11.11 -22.28 -25.10
C THR A 423 11.45 -21.19 -26.12
N ASN A 424 12.58 -20.51 -25.90
CA ASN A 424 13.08 -19.49 -26.84
C ASN A 424 13.49 -20.16 -28.15
N PHE A 425 13.03 -19.65 -29.30
CA PHE A 425 13.49 -20.12 -30.61
C PHE A 425 14.29 -19.05 -31.36
N VAL A 426 14.12 -17.76 -31.05
CA VAL A 426 15.00 -16.69 -31.54
C VAL A 426 15.10 -15.56 -30.52
N ASP A 427 16.33 -15.08 -30.31
CA ASP A 427 16.56 -13.83 -29.57
C ASP A 427 17.05 -12.75 -30.55
N ILE A 428 16.56 -11.52 -30.37
CA ILE A 428 16.93 -10.36 -31.20
C ILE A 428 17.67 -9.34 -30.33
N ILE A 429 18.88 -8.99 -30.71
CA ILE A 429 19.67 -7.90 -30.12
C ILE A 429 19.53 -6.66 -31.00
N PRO A 430 18.85 -5.60 -30.53
CA PRO A 430 18.73 -4.35 -31.27
C PRO A 430 20.02 -3.55 -31.21
N LEU A 431 20.54 -3.14 -32.36
CA LEU A 431 21.63 -2.17 -32.46
C LEU A 431 21.17 -0.93 -33.22
N LYS A 432 22.00 0.11 -33.23
CA LYS A 432 21.65 1.40 -33.87
C LYS A 432 21.36 1.29 -35.37
N LYS A 433 21.99 0.34 -36.08
CA LYS A 433 21.96 0.22 -37.55
C LYS A 433 21.58 -1.18 -38.07
N GLU A 434 21.44 -2.16 -37.19
CA GLU A 434 21.17 -3.55 -37.56
C GLU A 434 20.49 -4.28 -36.39
N LEU A 435 19.96 -5.46 -36.66
CA LEU A 435 19.48 -6.42 -35.67
C LEU A 435 20.37 -7.65 -35.74
N ILE A 436 20.85 -8.14 -34.60
CA ILE A 436 21.50 -9.44 -34.51
C ILE A 436 20.47 -10.45 -34.05
N LEU A 437 20.26 -11.51 -34.82
CA LEU A 437 19.37 -12.61 -34.50
C LEU A 437 20.23 -13.79 -34.06
N THR A 438 19.92 -14.36 -32.90
CA THR A 438 20.49 -15.64 -32.44
C THR A 438 19.42 -16.71 -32.48
N LEU A 439 19.58 -17.71 -33.35
CA LEU A 439 18.61 -18.80 -33.51
C LEU A 439 18.98 -19.93 -32.55
N ASN A 440 18.01 -20.38 -31.75
CA ASN A 440 18.23 -21.41 -30.73
C ASN A 440 18.30 -22.83 -31.31
N MET A 441 19.22 -23.06 -32.24
CA MET A 441 19.43 -24.38 -32.82
C MET A 441 20.93 -24.63 -33.03
N PRO A 442 21.39 -25.88 -33.05
CA PRO A 442 22.79 -26.18 -33.31
C PRO A 442 23.23 -25.69 -34.70
N PHE A 443 24.44 -25.15 -34.81
CA PHE A 443 24.95 -24.59 -36.07
C PHE A 443 25.08 -25.64 -37.19
N ASP A 444 25.31 -26.90 -36.87
CA ASP A 444 25.36 -27.99 -37.85
C ASP A 444 23.98 -28.40 -38.38
N LYS A 445 22.89 -27.91 -37.76
CA LYS A 445 21.50 -28.22 -38.12
C LYS A 445 20.84 -27.14 -38.96
N VAL A 446 21.39 -25.92 -39.01
CA VAL A 446 20.81 -24.86 -39.82
C VAL A 446 21.10 -25.09 -41.30
N TYR A 447 20.05 -25.07 -42.11
CA TYR A 447 20.20 -25.07 -43.57
C TYR A 447 20.38 -23.62 -44.05
N ASP A 448 21.64 -23.28 -44.34
CA ASP A 448 22.06 -21.96 -44.81
C ASP A 448 22.85 -22.08 -46.14
N PRO A 449 22.15 -22.19 -47.29
CA PRO A 449 22.80 -22.41 -48.58
C PRO A 449 23.63 -21.20 -49.05
N HIS A 450 23.50 -20.06 -48.38
CA HIS A 450 24.18 -18.81 -48.74
C HIS A 450 25.32 -18.45 -47.78
N ASN A 451 25.60 -19.28 -46.76
CA ASN A 451 26.63 -19.05 -45.73
C ASN A 451 26.54 -17.65 -45.11
N LEU A 452 25.32 -17.22 -44.77
CA LEU A 452 25.03 -15.94 -44.13
C LEU A 452 25.11 -16.00 -42.60
N CYS A 453 24.99 -17.21 -42.04
CA CYS A 453 25.01 -17.46 -40.61
C CYS A 453 26.43 -17.64 -40.10
N LYS A 454 26.62 -17.34 -38.81
CA LYS A 454 27.89 -17.54 -38.12
C LYS A 454 27.70 -18.46 -36.92
N ASP A 455 28.62 -19.41 -36.78
CA ASP A 455 28.72 -20.27 -35.60
C ASP A 455 29.23 -19.47 -34.40
N ILE A 456 28.42 -19.42 -33.36
CA ILE A 456 28.71 -18.75 -32.09
C ILE A 456 28.69 -19.71 -30.89
N SER A 457 28.60 -21.03 -31.13
CA SER A 457 28.55 -22.07 -30.08
C SER A 457 29.75 -22.04 -29.12
N SER A 458 30.93 -21.69 -29.62
CA SER A 458 32.16 -21.59 -28.82
C SER A 458 32.48 -20.18 -28.32
N ALA A 459 31.62 -19.19 -28.61
CA ALA A 459 31.83 -17.80 -28.26
C ALA A 459 30.88 -17.36 -27.14
N GLY A 460 31.36 -16.54 -26.20
CA GLY A 460 30.45 -15.85 -25.27
C GLY A 460 29.57 -14.88 -26.05
N HIS A 461 28.27 -15.17 -26.12
CA HIS A 461 27.28 -14.36 -26.83
C HIS A 461 26.07 -14.06 -25.94
N TRP A 462 25.24 -13.14 -26.40
CA TRP A 462 23.99 -12.79 -25.73
C TRP A 462 22.84 -13.48 -26.48
N GLY A 463 22.02 -14.26 -25.78
CA GLY A 463 21.00 -15.12 -26.38
C GLY A 463 21.27 -16.59 -26.06
N ASN A 464 20.39 -17.48 -26.49
CA ASN A 464 20.45 -18.91 -26.15
C ASN A 464 20.92 -19.83 -27.29
N GLY A 465 21.24 -19.27 -28.47
CA GLY A 465 21.40 -20.05 -29.70
C GLY A 465 22.77 -19.99 -30.37
N ASP A 466 23.15 -21.09 -31.03
CA ASP A 466 24.48 -21.27 -31.64
C ASP A 466 24.64 -20.59 -33.01
N VAL A 467 23.55 -20.05 -33.58
CA VAL A 467 23.54 -19.47 -34.94
C VAL A 467 23.27 -17.97 -34.89
N GLU A 468 24.23 -17.16 -35.36
CA GLU A 468 24.06 -15.71 -35.53
C GLU A 468 23.69 -15.34 -36.98
N PHE A 469 22.66 -14.51 -37.17
CA PHE A 469 22.34 -13.84 -38.44
C PHE A 469 22.19 -12.33 -38.24
N ARG A 470 22.76 -11.53 -39.15
CA ARG A 470 22.70 -10.06 -39.09
C ARG A 470 21.71 -9.50 -40.11
N LEU A 471 20.73 -8.76 -39.61
CA LEU A 471 19.65 -8.16 -40.41
C LEU A 471 19.77 -6.64 -40.41
N SER A 472 20.13 -6.06 -41.56
CA SER A 472 20.32 -4.61 -41.70
C SER A 472 19.42 -3.97 -42.76
N ALA A 473 18.72 -4.76 -43.58
CA ALA A 473 17.88 -4.26 -44.66
C ALA A 473 16.56 -5.04 -44.82
N PRO A 474 15.45 -4.37 -45.23
CA PRO A 474 14.17 -5.05 -45.47
C PRO A 474 14.22 -6.16 -46.53
N THR A 475 15.14 -6.08 -47.50
CA THR A 475 15.33 -7.10 -48.54
C THR A 475 15.82 -8.45 -47.99
N GLN A 476 16.36 -8.47 -46.77
CA GLN A 476 16.83 -9.67 -46.09
C GLN A 476 15.73 -10.32 -45.22
N LEU A 477 14.54 -9.70 -45.09
CA LEU A 477 13.48 -10.17 -44.20
C LEU A 477 12.98 -11.56 -44.54
N ASP A 478 12.88 -11.90 -45.82
CA ASP A 478 12.40 -13.23 -46.24
C ASP A 478 13.43 -14.31 -45.86
N MET A 479 14.72 -14.02 -45.99
CA MET A 479 15.80 -14.91 -45.54
C MET A 479 15.85 -15.03 -44.01
N ALA A 480 15.69 -13.91 -43.30
CA ALA A 480 15.62 -13.91 -41.84
C ALA A 480 14.46 -14.79 -41.33
N MET A 481 13.27 -14.65 -41.92
CA MET A 481 12.11 -15.48 -41.57
C MET A 481 12.30 -16.95 -41.94
N TYR A 482 12.97 -17.23 -43.06
CA TYR A 482 13.31 -18.61 -43.43
C TYR A 482 14.18 -19.29 -42.36
N LEU A 483 15.20 -18.59 -41.86
CA LEU A 483 16.07 -19.09 -40.79
C LEU A 483 15.35 -19.19 -39.44
N ILE A 484 14.54 -18.20 -39.08
CA ILE A 484 13.72 -18.22 -37.86
C ILE A 484 12.76 -19.41 -37.87
N ASN A 485 12.13 -19.70 -39.01
CA ASN A 485 11.22 -20.84 -39.13
C ASN A 485 11.91 -22.18 -38.88
N GLN A 486 13.15 -22.36 -39.33
CA GLN A 486 13.90 -23.59 -39.03
C GLN A 486 14.09 -23.78 -37.53
N SER A 487 14.46 -22.71 -36.82
CA SER A 487 14.58 -22.72 -35.37
C SER A 487 13.24 -22.89 -34.66
N PHE A 488 12.17 -22.27 -35.17
CA PHE A 488 10.84 -22.41 -34.60
C PHE A 488 10.31 -23.85 -34.70
N GLU A 489 10.42 -24.48 -35.87
CA GLU A 489 9.96 -25.86 -36.07
C GLU A 489 10.79 -26.86 -35.26
N SER A 490 12.11 -26.66 -35.10
CA SER A 490 12.94 -27.56 -34.28
C SER A 490 12.50 -27.62 -32.82
N HIS A 491 11.91 -26.55 -32.27
CA HIS A 491 11.39 -26.56 -30.90
C HIS A 491 9.95 -27.08 -30.81
N ARG A 492 9.21 -27.21 -31.92
CA ARG A 492 7.88 -27.86 -31.91
C ARG A 492 7.98 -29.37 -31.95
N ASP A 493 8.98 -29.90 -32.65
CA ASP A 493 9.17 -31.35 -32.78
C ASP A 493 9.65 -32.00 -31.47
N ASP A 494 10.42 -31.27 -30.65
CA ASP A 494 10.86 -31.73 -29.32
C ASP A 494 9.71 -31.91 -28.31
N ASP A 495 8.58 -31.20 -28.48
CA ASP A 495 7.39 -31.32 -27.62
C ASP A 495 6.50 -32.54 -28.00
N ALA A 496 6.71 -33.15 -29.17
CA ALA A 496 5.90 -34.25 -29.67
C ALA A 496 6.41 -35.66 -29.26
N GLU A 497 7.59 -35.75 -28.61
CA GLU A 497 8.22 -37.01 -28.17
C GLU A 497 8.03 -37.35 -26.67
N ILE A 498 7.15 -36.66 -25.93
CA ILE A 498 6.86 -36.93 -24.50
C ILE A 498 5.55 -37.70 -24.28
#